data_AF-A0AAV6X3E9-F1
#
_entry.id   AF-A0AAV6X3E9-F1
#
_cell.length_a   1.000
_cell.length_b   1.000
_cell.length_c   1.000
_cell.angle_alpha   90.00
_cell.angle_beta   90.00
_cell.angle_gamma   90.00
#
_symmetry.space_group_name_H-M   'P 1'
#
loop_
_entity.id
_entity.type
_entity.pdbx_description
1 polymer ?
#
loop_
_entity_poly.entity_id
_entity_poly.type
_entity_poly.pdbx_seq_one_letter_code
_entity_poly.pdbx_strand_id
1 'polypeptide(L)'
;MRYGRYDEPLDSRFFYCVRIAKMVIYRKKVMEADEECTTPRNPEYRIPAALVCPPPPRKKNERLTKREQPKNGYFDSPELDTFFVVAAAQRRSEEA
;
A
#
# COMPACT_ATOMS: atom_id res chain seq x y z
N MET A 1 -54.56 -33.29 -13.14
CA MET A 1 -53.57 -32.54 -13.95
C MET A 1 -52.18 -32.85 -13.43
N ARG A 2 -51.25 -33.10 -14.36
CA ARG A 2 -49.88 -33.59 -14.09
C ARG A 2 -49.05 -32.51 -13.41
N TYR A 3 -48.41 -32.84 -12.29
CA TYR A 3 -47.20 -32.14 -11.87
C TYR A 3 -46.08 -32.58 -12.81
N GLY A 4 -45.47 -31.63 -13.53
CA GLY A 4 -44.37 -31.95 -14.42
C GLY A 4 -43.60 -30.73 -14.86
N ARG A 5 -42.38 -30.57 -14.33
CA ARG A 5 -41.11 -30.75 -15.06
C ARG A 5 -39.96 -30.27 -14.16
N TYR A 6 -38.89 -31.05 -14.21
CA TYR A 6 -37.64 -30.91 -13.46
C TYR A 6 -37.03 -29.49 -13.57
N ASP A 7 -36.71 -28.87 -12.44
CA ASP A 7 -35.65 -27.85 -12.37
C ASP A 7 -34.49 -28.52 -11.62
N GLU A 8 -33.62 -29.18 -12.38
CA GLU A 8 -32.38 -29.80 -11.87
C GLU A 8 -31.50 -28.72 -11.23
N PRO A 9 -30.78 -29.03 -10.13
CA PRO A 9 -29.76 -28.12 -9.62
C PRO A 9 -28.66 -28.06 -10.68
N LEU A 10 -28.58 -26.95 -11.42
CA LEU A 10 -27.54 -26.70 -12.41
C LEU A 10 -26.21 -27.24 -11.88
N ASP A 11 -25.72 -28.25 -12.59
CA ASP A 11 -24.62 -29.13 -12.26
C ASP A 11 -23.52 -28.41 -11.45
N SER A 12 -23.20 -28.93 -10.25
CA SER A 12 -22.11 -28.39 -9.41
C SER A 12 -20.79 -28.25 -10.21
N ARG A 13 -20.60 -29.09 -11.22
CA ARG A 13 -19.50 -28.99 -12.19
C ARG A 13 -19.61 -27.78 -13.10
N PHE A 14 -20.80 -27.37 -13.50
CA PHE A 14 -21.04 -26.14 -14.27
C PHE A 14 -20.63 -24.91 -13.45
N PHE A 15 -21.06 -24.83 -12.18
CA PHE A 15 -20.64 -23.74 -11.29
C PHE A 15 -19.13 -23.73 -11.05
N TYR A 16 -18.53 -24.90 -10.87
CA TYR A 16 -17.07 -25.04 -10.74
C TYR A 16 -16.33 -24.62 -12.02
N CYS A 17 -16.82 -25.03 -13.19
CA CYS A 17 -16.26 -24.67 -14.48
C CYS A 17 -16.35 -23.16 -14.74
N VAL A 18 -17.49 -22.54 -14.43
CA VAL A 18 -17.69 -21.09 -14.51
C VAL A 18 -16.75 -20.36 -13.54
N ARG A 19 -16.54 -20.90 -12.33
CA ARG A 19 -15.60 -20.33 -11.34
C ARG A 19 -14.15 -20.41 -11.82
N ILE A 20 -13.74 -21.55 -12.38
CA ILE A 20 -12.41 -21.70 -13.00
C ILE A 20 -12.26 -20.74 -14.16
N ALA A 21 -13.22 -20.68 -15.08
CA ALA A 21 -13.19 -19.77 -16.21
C ALA A 21 -13.05 -18.31 -15.76
N LYS A 22 -13.81 -17.90 -14.73
CA LYS A 22 -13.67 -16.57 -14.12
C LYS A 22 -12.29 -16.34 -13.51
N MET A 23 -11.72 -17.32 -12.80
CA MET A 23 -10.35 -17.21 -12.26
C MET A 23 -9.29 -17.10 -13.35
N VAL A 24 -9.42 -17.87 -14.44
CA VAL A 24 -8.50 -17.82 -15.59
C VAL A 24 -8.61 -16.47 -16.30
N ILE A 25 -9.83 -15.98 -16.50
CA ILE A 25 -10.07 -14.65 -17.09
C ILE A 25 -9.50 -13.54 -16.19
N TYR A 26 -9.75 -13.60 -14.88
CA TYR A 26 -9.21 -12.64 -13.92
C TYR A 26 -7.68 -12.66 -13.90
N ARG A 27 -7.08 -13.86 -13.85
CA ARG A 27 -5.62 -14.03 -13.88
C ARG A 27 -5.01 -13.51 -15.18
N LYS A 28 -5.64 -13.75 -16.34
CA LYS A 28 -5.21 -13.21 -17.64
C LYS A 28 -5.31 -11.68 -17.66
N LYS A 29 -6.37 -11.11 -17.07
CA LYS A 29 -6.56 -9.66 -16.95
C LYS A 29 -5.52 -9.00 -16.04
N VAL A 30 -5.09 -9.67 -14.97
CA VAL A 30 -3.99 -9.19 -14.10
C VAL A 30 -2.67 -9.16 -14.87
N MET A 31 -2.35 -10.21 -15.65
CA MET A 31 -1.15 -10.25 -16.48
C MET A 31 -1.11 -9.18 -17.59
N GLU A 32 -2.27 -8.75 -18.10
CA GLU A 32 -2.40 -7.69 -19.12
C GLU A 32 -2.36 -6.29 -18.51
N ALA A 33 -2.85 -6.13 -17.26
CA ALA A 33 -2.71 -4.89 -16.50
C ALA A 33 -1.27 -4.65 -15.98
N ASP A 34 -0.45 -5.70 -15.97
CA ASP A 34 1.00 -5.63 -15.76
C ASP A 34 1.78 -5.23 -17.03
N GLU A 35 1.11 -4.78 -18.11
CA GLU A 35 1.75 -3.93 -19.12
C GLU A 35 2.03 -2.53 -18.52
N GLU A 36 3.00 -2.56 -17.62
CA GLU A 36 4.07 -1.61 -17.38
C GLU A 36 3.63 -0.15 -17.52
N CYS A 37 3.40 0.50 -16.37
CA CYS A 37 3.44 1.96 -16.25
C CYS A 37 4.81 2.46 -16.72
N THR A 38 4.95 2.57 -18.03
CA THR A 38 6.18 2.89 -18.71
C THR A 38 6.17 4.38 -18.96
N THR A 39 7.27 5.04 -18.60
CA THR A 39 7.45 6.46 -18.94
C THR A 39 7.31 6.61 -20.47
N PRO A 40 6.39 7.45 -20.97
CA PRO A 40 6.22 7.64 -22.40
C PRO A 40 7.55 8.12 -23.01
N ARG A 41 8.05 7.37 -24.00
CA ARG A 41 9.36 7.62 -24.63
C ARG A 41 9.32 8.59 -25.81
N ASN A 42 8.12 9.00 -26.23
CA ASN A 42 7.94 9.94 -27.34
C ASN A 42 8.52 11.33 -26.96
N PRO A 43 9.35 11.95 -27.81
CA PRO A 43 9.99 13.25 -27.53
C PRO A 43 9.00 14.37 -27.21
N GLU A 44 7.77 14.32 -27.70
CA GLU A 44 6.70 15.29 -27.40
C GLU A 44 6.34 15.34 -25.91
N TYR A 45 6.44 14.21 -25.21
CA TYR A 45 6.12 14.07 -23.78
C TYR A 45 7.37 14.06 -22.90
N ARG A 46 8.56 14.22 -23.48
CA ARG A 46 9.82 14.21 -22.72
C ARG A 46 10.02 15.58 -22.08
N ILE A 47 10.17 15.59 -20.75
CA ILE A 47 10.52 16.82 -20.03
C ILE A 47 11.87 17.33 -20.57
N PRO A 48 11.95 18.59 -21.03
CA PRO A 48 13.22 19.17 -21.46
C PRO A 48 14.26 19.05 -20.35
N ALA A 49 15.47 18.63 -20.69
CA ALA A 49 16.56 18.62 -19.71
C ALA A 49 16.82 20.07 -19.29
N ALA A 50 16.42 20.44 -18.07
CA ALA A 50 16.79 21.73 -17.50
C ALA A 50 18.32 21.79 -17.47
N LEU A 51 18.90 22.71 -18.25
CA LEU A 51 20.33 22.74 -18.51
C LEU A 51 21.17 23.09 -17.28
N VAL A 52 20.55 23.60 -16.20
CA VAL A 52 21.19 23.83 -14.90
C VAL A 52 20.12 23.71 -13.82
N CYS A 53 20.35 22.88 -12.80
CA CYS A 53 19.51 22.85 -11.61
C CYS A 53 19.52 24.24 -10.95
N PRO A 54 18.37 24.78 -10.50
CA PRO A 54 18.38 26.04 -9.77
C PRO A 54 19.33 25.94 -8.56
N PRO A 55 20.01 27.03 -8.19
CA PRO A 55 20.93 27.01 -7.05
C PRO A 55 20.18 26.55 -5.79
N PRO A 56 20.85 25.81 -4.89
CA PRO A 56 20.21 25.25 -3.71
C PRO A 56 19.53 26.37 -2.89
N PRO A 57 18.29 26.13 -2.41
CA PRO A 57 17.59 27.12 -1.60
C PRO A 57 18.45 27.45 -0.37
N ARG A 58 18.68 28.76 -0.16
CA ARG A 58 19.50 29.22 0.97
C ARG A 58 18.72 28.98 2.26
N LYS A 59 19.32 28.21 3.18
CA LYS A 59 18.77 28.04 4.52
C LYS A 59 18.63 29.43 5.16
N LYS A 60 17.41 29.78 5.58
CA LYS A 60 17.18 31.00 6.37
C LYS A 60 17.97 30.83 7.68
N ASN A 61 18.73 31.86 8.06
CA ASN A 61 19.32 31.92 9.40
C ASN A 61 18.17 32.13 10.41
N GLU A 62 17.46 31.05 10.71
CA GLU A 62 16.76 30.92 11.97
C GLU A 62 17.85 31.03 13.03
N ARG A 63 18.01 32.24 13.60
CA ARG A 63 18.70 32.38 14.87
C ARG A 63 18.07 31.32 15.75
N LEU A 64 18.89 30.35 16.18
CA LEU A 64 18.49 29.15 16.89
C LEU A 64 17.93 29.56 18.26
N THR A 65 16.77 30.22 18.28
CA THR A 65 16.00 30.40 19.50
C THR A 65 15.65 28.98 19.91
N LYS A 66 16.27 28.49 20.99
CA LYS A 66 15.90 27.22 21.59
C LYS A 66 14.39 27.24 21.72
N ARG A 67 13.72 26.47 20.86
CA ARG A 67 12.28 26.31 20.91
C ARG A 67 12.02 25.63 22.24
N GLU A 68 11.28 26.30 23.14
CA GLU A 68 10.88 25.65 24.38
C GLU A 68 10.14 24.36 24.05
N GLN A 69 10.44 23.31 24.82
CA GLN A 69 9.73 22.05 24.66
C GLN A 69 8.24 22.30 24.92
N PRO A 70 7.34 21.64 24.16
CA PRO A 70 5.92 21.66 24.46
C PRO A 70 5.70 21.27 25.93
N LYS A 71 4.86 22.01 26.65
CA LYS A 71 4.65 21.85 28.11
C LYS A 71 4.19 20.45 28.53
N ASN A 72 3.57 19.74 27.61
CA ASN A 72 2.99 18.41 27.77
C ASN A 72 3.78 17.33 27.01
N GLY A 73 5.03 17.61 26.61
CA GLY A 73 5.78 16.70 25.75
C GLY A 73 5.16 16.56 24.36
N TYR A 74 5.94 16.14 23.38
CA TYR A 74 5.40 15.88 22.03
C TYR A 74 4.85 14.46 21.90
N PHE A 75 5.31 13.54 22.74
CA PHE A 75 5.00 12.10 22.68
C PHE A 75 4.54 11.55 24.04
N ASP A 76 3.92 12.38 24.88
CA ASP A 76 3.42 11.98 26.20
C ASP A 76 2.04 11.32 26.04
N SER A 77 2.02 10.16 25.38
CA SER A 77 0.82 9.33 25.23
C SER A 77 0.98 8.05 26.03
N PRO A 78 0.01 7.69 26.89
CA PRO A 78 0.09 6.48 27.73
C PRO A 78 0.22 5.21 26.88
N GLU A 79 -0.24 5.23 25.63
CA GLU A 79 -0.09 4.11 24.71
C GLU A 79 1.39 3.84 24.39
N LEU A 80 2.20 4.87 24.14
CA LEU A 80 3.61 4.73 23.76
C LEU A 80 4.45 4.13 24.90
N ASP A 81 4.18 4.56 26.13
CA ASP A 81 4.85 3.99 27.30
C ASP A 81 4.61 2.48 27.43
N THR A 82 3.38 2.02 27.18
CA THR A 82 3.08 0.58 27.19
C THR A 82 3.85 -0.18 26.11
N PHE A 83 3.96 0.36 24.89
CA PHE A 83 4.74 -0.26 23.82
C PHE A 83 6.22 -0.41 24.22
N PHE A 84 6.83 0.62 24.80
CA PHE A 84 8.24 0.56 25.21
C PHE A 84 8.47 -0.38 26.40
N VAL A 85 7.53 -0.44 27.36
CA VAL A 85 7.60 -1.39 28.49
C VAL A 85 7.55 -2.83 28.00
N VAL A 86 6.62 -3.16 27.10
CA VAL A 86 6.50 -4.52 26.53
C VAL A 86 7.76 -4.89 25.73
N ALA A 87 8.24 -3.98 24.87
CA ALA A 87 9.46 -4.22 24.10
C ALA A 87 10.71 -4.40 25.00
N ALA A 88 10.78 -3.67 26.13
CA ALA A 88 11.87 -3.81 27.09
C ALA A 88 11.77 -5.08 27.95
N ALA A 89 10.58 -5.65 28.12
CA ALA A 89 10.38 -6.93 28.78
C ALA A 89 10.81 -8.10 27.87
N GLN A 90 10.45 -8.06 26.59
CA GLN A 90 10.81 -9.09 25.60
C GLN A 90 12.33 -9.28 25.48
N ARG A 91 13.08 -8.19 25.40
CA ARG A 91 14.55 -8.24 25.32
C ARG A 91 15.24 -8.84 26.55
N ARG A 92 14.54 -8.93 27.69
CA ARG A 92 15.06 -9.53 28.92
C ARG A 92 14.72 -11.01 29.05
N SER A 93 13.67 -11.48 28.38
CA SER A 93 13.30 -12.91 28.36
C SER A 93 14.08 -13.73 27.33
N GLU A 94 14.71 -13.10 26.35
CA GLU A 94 15.57 -13.78 25.36
C GLU A 94 17.01 -14.03 25.86
N GLU A 95 17.37 -13.53 27.04
CA GLU A 95 18.69 -13.70 27.66
C GLU A 95 18.67 -14.59 28.93
N ALA A 96 17.69 -15.50 29.03
CA ALA A 96 17.55 -16.47 30.11
C ALA A 96 17.37 -17.90 29.59
#